data_AF-A0A951V6Q3-F1
#
_entry.id   AF-A0A951V6Q3-F1
#
_cell.length_a   1.000
_cell.length_b   1.000
_cell.length_c   1.000
_cell.angle_alpha   90.00
_cell.angle_beta   90.00
_cell.angle_gamma   90.00
#
_symmetry.space_group_name_H-M   'P 1'
#
loop_
_entity.id
_entity.type
_entity.pdbx_description
1 polymer ?
#
loop_
_entity_poly.entity_id
_entity_poly.type
_entity_poly.pdbx_seq_one_letter_code
_entity_poly.pdbx_strand_id
1 'polypeptide(L)'
;MKKFYMLFILLLSFSIYSLADNPTVISVPSDDFPDMLSLVEYINTNGPGDNGVVFEIAGDSQFTEPHLTITNSGTLLAPIIIVWDGNGNKPIVSFSGTAANEEAGLTLEGVSYVTIDGLDIRNPDGQLEYGILITNADETTGSHFNTVKNTHITLNKENPNQTNGIRVFANVSQTTFDGTNSNNSFLNNHISNVLLGYVIDSNTGQVDLMNTGNFVGTEMDGEH
;
A
#
# COMPACT_ATOMS: atom_id res chain seq x y z
N MET A 1 -22.60 71.46 5.31
CA MET A 1 -21.54 70.46 5.54
C MET A 1 -22.03 69.12 5.00
N LYS A 2 -21.64 68.73 3.77
CA LYS A 2 -22.07 67.47 3.14
C LYS A 2 -21.00 66.40 3.42
N LYS A 3 -21.40 65.30 4.04
CA LYS A 3 -20.53 64.18 4.44
C LYS A 3 -20.25 63.30 3.21
N PHE A 4 -18.97 63.04 2.93
CA PHE A 4 -18.54 62.09 1.91
C PHE A 4 -18.12 60.81 2.64
N TYR A 5 -18.86 59.72 2.46
CA TYR A 5 -18.46 58.39 2.94
C TYR A 5 -17.71 57.70 1.81
N MET A 6 -16.41 57.47 2.01
CA MET A 6 -15.55 56.74 1.09
C MET A 6 -15.63 55.24 1.43
N LEU A 7 -16.19 54.46 0.50
CA LEU A 7 -16.30 53.00 0.58
C LEU A 7 -14.98 52.38 0.09
N PHE A 8 -14.27 51.67 0.98
CA PHE A 8 -13.05 50.93 0.66
C PHE A 8 -13.45 49.50 0.25
N ILE A 9 -13.29 49.14 -1.02
CA ILE A 9 -13.56 47.79 -1.52
C ILE A 9 -12.27 46.97 -1.37
N LEU A 10 -12.29 46.00 -0.46
CA LEU A 10 -11.23 45.01 -0.26
C LEU A 10 -11.37 43.94 -1.37
N LEU A 11 -10.46 43.94 -2.35
CA LEU A 11 -10.33 42.88 -3.34
C LEU A 11 -9.74 41.63 -2.67
N LEU A 12 -10.60 40.71 -2.26
CA LEU A 12 -10.22 39.36 -1.87
C LEU A 12 -9.80 38.61 -3.15
N SER A 13 -8.50 38.36 -3.32
CA SER A 13 -8.00 37.44 -4.34
C SER A 13 -8.39 36.01 -3.94
N PHE A 14 -9.49 35.51 -4.50
CA PHE A 14 -9.78 34.08 -4.47
C PHE A 14 -8.78 33.38 -5.38
N SER A 15 -7.82 32.67 -4.79
CA SER A 15 -7.13 31.60 -5.49
C SER A 15 -8.18 30.57 -5.87
N ILE A 16 -8.46 30.46 -7.17
CA ILE A 16 -9.25 29.36 -7.70
C ILE A 16 -8.39 28.12 -7.49
N TYR A 17 -8.71 27.31 -6.48
CA TYR A 17 -8.20 25.95 -6.41
C TYR A 17 -8.69 25.26 -7.68
N SER A 18 -7.76 24.78 -8.53
CA SER A 18 -8.17 23.91 -9.63
C SER A 18 -8.88 22.71 -9.01
N LEU A 19 -9.98 22.31 -9.64
CA LEU A 19 -10.58 21.00 -9.37
C LEU A 19 -9.48 19.97 -9.57
N ALA A 20 -9.35 19.00 -8.64
CA ALA A 20 -8.38 17.94 -8.74
C ALA A 20 -8.45 17.31 -10.14
N ASP A 21 -7.33 17.31 -10.85
CA ASP A 21 -7.24 16.55 -12.09
C ASP A 21 -7.35 15.07 -11.72
N ASN A 22 -7.81 14.23 -12.64
CA ASN A 22 -7.86 12.81 -12.35
C ASN A 22 -6.43 12.27 -12.09
N PRO A 23 -6.25 11.23 -11.27
CA PRO A 23 -4.96 10.59 -11.11
C PRO A 23 -4.36 10.19 -12.46
N THR A 24 -3.03 10.21 -12.55
CA THR A 24 -2.35 9.71 -13.76
C THR A 24 -2.54 8.21 -13.85
N VAL A 25 -3.07 7.69 -14.97
CA VAL A 25 -3.27 6.25 -15.18
C VAL A 25 -2.17 5.70 -16.08
N ILE A 26 -1.51 4.64 -15.64
CA ILE A 26 -0.37 3.99 -16.30
C ILE A 26 -0.69 2.50 -16.45
N SER A 27 -0.65 1.99 -17.68
CA SER A 27 -0.85 0.57 -17.95
C SER A 27 0.43 -0.24 -17.73
N VAL A 28 0.30 -1.41 -17.11
CA VAL A 28 1.39 -2.35 -16.84
C VAL A 28 0.94 -3.76 -17.28
N PRO A 29 1.69 -4.46 -18.15
CA PRO A 29 2.97 -4.03 -18.72
C PRO A 29 2.81 -2.99 -19.84
N SER A 30 3.83 -2.15 -20.01
CA SER A 30 4.03 -1.24 -21.14
C SER A 30 5.52 -1.07 -21.45
N ASP A 31 5.87 -0.27 -22.45
CA ASP A 31 7.28 -0.05 -22.83
C ASP A 31 8.12 0.55 -21.69
N ASP A 32 7.54 1.48 -20.93
CA ASP A 32 8.22 2.15 -19.80
C ASP A 32 8.03 1.42 -18.46
N PHE A 33 6.99 0.58 -18.37
CA PHE A 33 6.64 -0.19 -17.17
C PHE A 33 6.40 -1.66 -17.53
N PRO A 34 7.46 -2.40 -17.90
CA PRO A 34 7.31 -3.79 -18.34
C PRO A 34 6.91 -4.77 -17.23
N ASP A 35 7.06 -4.37 -15.96
CA ASP A 35 6.94 -5.25 -14.80
C ASP A 35 6.57 -4.49 -13.50
N MET A 36 6.49 -5.20 -12.37
CA MET A 36 6.18 -4.57 -11.07
C MET A 36 7.41 -3.89 -10.46
N LEU A 37 8.63 -4.33 -10.79
CA LEU A 37 9.84 -3.67 -10.31
C LEU A 37 9.92 -2.23 -10.83
N SER A 38 9.73 -2.02 -12.14
CA SER A 38 9.80 -0.70 -12.78
C SER A 38 8.78 0.30 -12.22
N LEU A 39 7.55 -0.12 -11.90
CA LEU A 39 6.58 0.77 -11.24
C LEU A 39 6.96 1.08 -9.78
N VAL A 40 7.53 0.12 -9.04
CA VAL A 40 7.99 0.36 -7.66
C VAL A 40 9.18 1.31 -7.65
N GLU A 41 10.13 1.15 -8.56
CA GLU A 41 11.25 2.09 -8.75
C GLU A 41 10.74 3.49 -9.09
N TYR A 42 9.73 3.60 -9.95
CA TYR A 42 9.10 4.87 -10.28
C TYR A 42 8.46 5.52 -9.05
N ILE A 43 7.66 4.77 -8.27
CA ILE A 43 7.00 5.27 -7.06
C ILE A 43 8.04 5.79 -6.07
N ASN A 44 9.09 4.99 -5.81
CA ASN A 44 10.11 5.36 -4.83
C ASN A 44 10.91 6.59 -5.28
N THR A 45 11.12 6.75 -6.58
CA THR A 45 11.88 7.87 -7.16
C THR A 45 11.06 9.16 -7.25
N ASN A 46 9.80 9.06 -7.70
CA ASN A 46 9.00 10.23 -8.11
C ASN A 46 7.83 10.52 -7.17
N GLY A 47 7.41 9.55 -6.36
CA GLY A 47 6.18 9.62 -5.59
C GLY A 47 4.92 9.61 -6.47
N PRO A 48 3.76 10.00 -5.92
CA PRO A 48 2.46 9.95 -6.59
C PRO A 48 2.20 11.08 -7.61
N GLY A 49 3.02 12.13 -7.63
CA GLY A 49 2.67 13.40 -8.29
C GLY A 49 1.52 14.14 -7.58
N ASP A 50 1.10 15.29 -8.15
CA ASP A 50 0.16 16.21 -7.48
C ASP A 50 -1.26 15.65 -7.31
N ASN A 51 -1.69 14.74 -8.20
CA ASN A 51 -3.06 14.21 -8.22
C ASN A 51 -3.14 12.69 -7.95
N GLY A 52 -2.00 12.06 -7.64
CA GLY A 52 -1.94 10.60 -7.50
C GLY A 52 -1.60 9.87 -8.79
N VAL A 53 -1.35 8.58 -8.63
CA VAL A 53 -1.01 7.66 -9.71
C VAL A 53 -1.76 6.34 -9.56
N VAL A 54 -2.26 5.82 -10.68
CA VAL A 54 -2.91 4.53 -10.80
C VAL A 54 -2.11 3.69 -11.79
N PHE A 55 -1.57 2.57 -11.31
CA PHE A 55 -0.99 1.52 -12.14
C PHE A 55 -2.04 0.45 -12.40
N GLU A 56 -2.56 0.40 -13.62
CA GLU A 56 -3.50 -0.62 -14.07
C GLU A 56 -2.72 -1.84 -14.57
N ILE A 57 -2.74 -2.89 -13.77
CA ILE A 57 -2.09 -4.16 -14.07
C ILE A 57 -3.03 -4.98 -14.95
N ALA A 58 -2.61 -5.23 -16.19
CA ALA A 58 -3.37 -6.01 -17.14
C ALA A 58 -3.59 -7.44 -16.64
N GLY A 59 -4.82 -7.93 -16.71
CA GLY A 59 -5.11 -9.33 -16.42
C GLY A 59 -4.34 -10.32 -17.29
N ASP A 60 -4.30 -11.57 -16.82
CA ASP A 60 -3.53 -12.68 -17.39
C ASP A 60 -1.99 -12.45 -17.45
N SER A 61 -1.51 -11.28 -17.01
CA SER A 61 -0.08 -10.99 -16.89
C SER A 61 0.56 -11.87 -15.81
N GLN A 62 1.83 -12.21 -16.06
CA GLN A 62 2.64 -13.00 -15.15
C GLN A 62 3.99 -12.33 -14.96
N PHE A 63 4.29 -11.94 -13.73
CA PHE A 63 5.54 -11.31 -13.34
C PHE A 63 6.34 -12.24 -12.44
N THR A 64 7.65 -12.16 -12.55
CA THR A 64 8.59 -12.80 -11.61
C THR A 64 9.46 -11.70 -11.03
N GLU A 65 9.38 -11.51 -9.73
CA GLU A 65 9.96 -10.36 -9.05
C GLU A 65 10.84 -10.80 -7.87
N PRO A 66 11.90 -10.05 -7.55
CA PRO A 66 12.50 -10.12 -6.21
C PRO A 66 11.52 -9.55 -5.18
N HIS A 67 11.85 -9.59 -3.89
CA HIS A 67 11.12 -8.80 -2.91
C HIS A 67 11.08 -7.32 -3.34
N LEU A 68 9.92 -6.67 -3.21
CA LEU A 68 9.73 -5.26 -3.58
C LEU A 68 9.34 -4.47 -2.34
N THR A 69 9.87 -3.25 -2.21
CA THR A 69 9.55 -2.34 -1.11
C THR A 69 9.12 -0.99 -1.66
N ILE A 70 7.95 -0.51 -1.23
CA ILE A 70 7.47 0.83 -1.49
C ILE A 70 7.78 1.69 -0.27
N THR A 71 8.51 2.79 -0.48
CA THR A 71 9.00 3.71 0.56
C THR A 71 8.51 5.15 0.37
N ASN A 72 7.71 5.43 -0.66
CA ASN A 72 7.13 6.74 -0.90
C ASN A 72 5.62 6.72 -0.67
N SER A 73 5.10 7.77 -0.03
CA SER A 73 3.71 7.87 0.39
C SER A 73 2.84 8.55 -0.65
N GLY A 74 1.60 8.08 -0.77
CA GLY A 74 0.50 8.87 -1.28
C GLY A 74 -0.01 9.89 -0.26
N THR A 75 -1.02 10.65 -0.67
CA THR A 75 -1.87 11.42 0.25
C THR A 75 -3.34 11.12 -0.03
N LEU A 76 -4.24 11.59 0.84
CA LEU A 76 -5.68 11.48 0.60
C LEU A 76 -6.12 12.07 -0.75
N LEU A 77 -5.44 13.13 -1.22
CA LEU A 77 -5.75 13.81 -2.48
C LEU A 77 -4.90 13.32 -3.66
N ALA A 78 -3.81 12.61 -3.38
CA ALA A 78 -2.87 12.08 -4.36
C ALA A 78 -2.43 10.66 -3.98
N PRO A 79 -3.34 9.67 -4.04
CA PRO A 79 -3.05 8.31 -3.61
C PRO A 79 -2.15 7.58 -4.62
N ILE A 80 -1.53 6.49 -4.16
CA ILE A 80 -0.85 5.52 -5.02
C ILE A 80 -1.75 4.30 -5.12
N ILE A 81 -2.14 3.90 -6.33
CA ILE A 81 -3.04 2.77 -6.55
C ILE A 81 -2.37 1.80 -7.52
N ILE A 82 -2.25 0.53 -7.12
CA ILE A 82 -1.85 -0.58 -7.98
C ILE A 82 -3.06 -1.50 -8.06
N VAL A 83 -3.68 -1.59 -9.23
CA VAL A 83 -5.00 -2.21 -9.40
C VAL A 83 -5.04 -3.11 -10.63
N TRP A 84 -5.64 -4.28 -10.50
CA TRP A 84 -5.98 -5.10 -11.66
C TRP A 84 -7.05 -4.41 -12.53
N ASP A 85 -6.84 -4.42 -13.84
CA ASP A 85 -7.73 -3.79 -14.84
C ASP A 85 -9.14 -4.44 -14.94
N GLY A 86 -9.39 -5.56 -14.25
CA GLY A 86 -10.66 -6.26 -14.22
C GLY A 86 -10.93 -7.15 -15.44
N ASN A 87 -9.98 -7.24 -16.38
CA ASN A 87 -10.07 -8.12 -17.55
C ASN A 87 -9.34 -9.44 -17.30
N GLY A 88 -9.76 -10.54 -17.94
CA GLY A 88 -9.03 -11.81 -17.84
C GLY A 88 -8.98 -12.39 -16.41
N ASN A 89 -7.94 -13.16 -16.10
CA ASN A 89 -7.66 -13.57 -14.73
C ASN A 89 -6.83 -12.53 -14.00
N LYS A 90 -6.87 -12.58 -12.67
CA LYS A 90 -6.04 -11.75 -11.79
C LYS A 90 -4.55 -11.86 -12.17
N PRO A 91 -3.81 -10.75 -12.31
CA PRO A 91 -2.40 -10.79 -12.65
C PRO A 91 -1.60 -11.51 -11.56
N ILE A 92 -0.71 -12.40 -11.98
CA ILE A 92 0.10 -13.21 -11.08
C ILE A 92 1.45 -12.52 -10.88
N VAL A 93 1.84 -12.33 -9.61
CA VAL A 93 3.18 -11.88 -9.24
C VAL A 93 3.84 -12.99 -8.43
N SER A 94 4.83 -13.63 -9.03
CA SER A 94 5.63 -14.68 -8.38
C SER A 94 6.87 -14.06 -7.77
N PHE A 95 6.90 -13.96 -6.45
CA PHE A 95 8.03 -13.41 -5.73
C PHE A 95 9.02 -14.50 -5.33
N SER A 96 10.31 -14.24 -5.54
CA SER A 96 11.39 -15.06 -4.99
C SER A 96 11.85 -14.54 -3.64
N GLY A 97 12.09 -15.44 -2.68
CA GLY A 97 12.76 -15.14 -1.41
C GLY A 97 14.21 -15.58 -1.41
N THR A 98 14.87 -15.41 -0.27
CA THR A 98 16.22 -15.93 0.01
C THR A 98 16.20 -16.72 1.32
N ALA A 99 17.37 -17.01 1.90
CA ALA A 99 17.46 -17.63 3.23
C ALA A 99 17.54 -16.58 4.36
N ALA A 100 17.31 -15.31 4.03
CA ALA A 100 17.21 -14.25 5.04
C ALA A 100 15.90 -14.39 5.80
N ASN A 101 15.81 -13.71 6.94
CA ASN A 101 14.56 -13.65 7.68
C ASN A 101 13.79 -12.39 7.28
N GLU A 102 12.49 -12.42 7.48
CA GLU A 102 11.58 -11.28 7.37
C GLU A 102 11.39 -10.78 5.93
N GLU A 103 11.50 -11.68 4.95
CA GLU A 103 11.28 -11.35 3.56
C GLU A 103 9.79 -11.39 3.21
N ALA A 104 9.32 -10.31 2.58
CA ALA A 104 7.98 -10.20 2.03
C ALA A 104 8.02 -10.15 0.51
N GLY A 105 6.96 -10.61 -0.16
CA GLY A 105 6.79 -10.33 -1.58
C GLY A 105 6.72 -8.82 -1.83
N LEU A 106 5.82 -8.15 -1.11
CA LEU A 106 5.67 -6.70 -1.14
C LEU A 106 5.72 -6.10 0.27
N THR A 107 6.58 -5.10 0.46
CA THR A 107 6.69 -4.34 1.70
C THR A 107 6.19 -2.90 1.50
N LEU A 108 5.34 -2.43 2.41
CA LEU A 108 4.98 -1.03 2.59
C LEU A 108 5.74 -0.51 3.82
N GLU A 109 6.79 0.29 3.61
CA GLU A 109 7.70 0.74 4.66
C GLU A 109 7.57 2.25 4.91
N GLY A 110 6.94 2.61 6.04
CA GLY A 110 6.69 4.00 6.42
C GLY A 110 5.83 4.77 5.42
N VAL A 111 4.91 4.08 4.72
CA VAL A 111 4.11 4.68 3.65
C VAL A 111 2.64 4.81 4.00
N SER A 112 2.00 5.84 3.44
CA SER A 112 0.57 6.06 3.61
C SER A 112 -0.16 6.18 2.28
N TYR A 113 -1.47 5.89 2.28
CA TYR A 113 -2.37 6.01 1.13
C TYR A 113 -1.93 5.20 -0.11
N VAL A 114 -1.37 4.01 0.11
CA VAL A 114 -1.11 3.02 -0.94
C VAL A 114 -2.24 2.01 -1.00
N THR A 115 -2.78 1.75 -2.19
CA THR A 115 -3.79 0.71 -2.44
C THR A 115 -3.21 -0.39 -3.33
N ILE A 116 -3.27 -1.62 -2.85
CA ILE A 116 -3.03 -2.84 -3.62
C ILE A 116 -4.38 -3.52 -3.82
N ASP A 117 -4.87 -3.53 -5.06
CA ASP A 117 -6.17 -4.06 -5.40
C ASP A 117 -6.05 -5.15 -6.48
N GLY A 118 -6.19 -6.37 -6.02
CA GLY A 118 -6.44 -7.48 -6.89
C GLY A 118 -5.22 -8.05 -7.59
N LEU A 119 -4.16 -8.36 -6.85
CA LEU A 119 -3.05 -9.19 -7.34
C LEU A 119 -3.16 -10.65 -6.89
N ASP A 120 -2.58 -11.59 -7.64
CA ASP A 120 -2.34 -12.97 -7.18
C ASP A 120 -0.85 -13.14 -6.84
N ILE A 121 -0.54 -12.97 -5.56
CA ILE A 121 0.79 -13.03 -4.98
C ILE A 121 1.14 -14.49 -4.67
N ARG A 122 2.24 -14.96 -5.24
CA ARG A 122 2.72 -16.34 -5.09
C ARG A 122 4.19 -16.39 -4.69
N ASN A 123 4.57 -17.45 -3.99
CA ASN A 123 5.95 -17.73 -3.64
C ASN A 123 6.37 -19.14 -4.09
N PRO A 124 6.79 -19.32 -5.36
CA PRO A 124 7.05 -20.65 -5.93
C PRO A 124 8.27 -21.37 -5.32
N ASP A 125 9.26 -20.64 -4.80
CA ASP A 125 10.45 -21.22 -4.15
C ASP A 125 10.21 -21.60 -2.67
N GLY A 126 9.07 -21.17 -2.11
CA GLY A 126 8.67 -21.44 -0.74
C GLY A 126 9.54 -20.76 0.32
N GLN A 127 10.34 -19.75 -0.03
CA GLN A 127 11.29 -19.08 0.85
C GLN A 127 10.74 -17.82 1.54
N LEU A 128 9.67 -17.20 1.05
CA LEU A 128 9.14 -15.98 1.69
C LEU A 128 8.45 -16.28 3.02
N GLU A 129 8.67 -15.42 4.01
CA GLU A 129 7.91 -15.40 5.25
C GLU A 129 6.58 -14.67 5.09
N TYR A 130 6.55 -13.57 4.33
CA TYR A 130 5.34 -12.73 4.23
C TYR A 130 4.85 -12.56 2.79
N GLY A 131 3.54 -12.53 2.60
CA GLY A 131 2.97 -12.12 1.32
C GLY A 131 3.08 -10.61 1.18
N ILE A 132 2.50 -9.90 2.14
CA ILE A 132 2.61 -8.45 2.30
C ILE A 132 3.06 -8.11 3.71
N LEU A 133 4.07 -7.26 3.83
CA LEU A 133 4.52 -6.66 5.09
C LEU A 133 4.18 -5.17 5.11
N ILE A 134 3.59 -4.71 6.21
CA ILE A 134 3.38 -3.29 6.49
C ILE A 134 4.19 -2.94 7.74
N THR A 135 5.20 -2.10 7.56
CA THR A 135 6.14 -1.70 8.61
C THR A 135 6.38 -0.20 8.66
N ASN A 136 6.94 0.29 9.75
CA ASN A 136 7.45 1.64 9.84
C ASN A 136 8.86 1.74 9.24
N ALA A 137 9.19 2.90 8.69
CA ALA A 137 10.53 3.22 8.22
C ALA A 137 11.45 3.60 9.38
N ASP A 138 10.90 4.29 10.39
CA ASP A 138 11.63 4.71 11.59
C ASP A 138 10.69 4.87 12.80
N GLU A 139 11.24 5.31 13.94
CA GLU A 139 10.52 5.49 15.21
C GLU A 139 9.36 6.51 15.15
N THR A 140 9.33 7.37 14.12
CA THR A 140 8.34 8.44 13.90
C THR A 140 7.59 8.35 12.58
N THR A 141 8.00 7.48 11.67
CA THR A 141 7.42 7.34 10.32
C THR A 141 6.87 5.93 10.11
N GLY A 142 5.59 5.76 10.40
CA GLY A 142 4.84 4.52 10.27
C GLY A 142 4.00 4.45 8.99
N SER A 143 3.33 3.31 8.81
CA SER A 143 2.49 3.04 7.64
C SER A 143 1.00 3.16 7.95
N HIS A 144 0.33 4.14 7.34
CA HIS A 144 -1.07 4.48 7.66
C HIS A 144 -2.00 4.51 6.46
N PHE A 145 -3.28 4.18 6.67
CA PHE A 145 -4.32 4.32 5.64
C PHE A 145 -4.02 3.59 4.33
N ASN A 146 -3.23 2.51 4.38
CA ASN A 146 -3.02 1.65 3.23
C ASN A 146 -4.17 0.66 3.10
N THR A 147 -4.45 0.25 1.87
CA THR A 147 -5.52 -0.71 1.58
C THR A 147 -4.94 -1.88 0.79
N VAL A 148 -5.16 -3.10 1.28
CA VAL A 148 -4.94 -4.32 0.51
C VAL A 148 -6.29 -4.98 0.32
N LYS A 149 -6.74 -5.10 -0.92
CA LYS A 149 -8.04 -5.69 -1.20
C LYS A 149 -8.08 -6.58 -2.41
N ASN A 150 -9.08 -7.47 -2.43
CA ASN A 150 -9.35 -8.44 -3.49
C ASN A 150 -8.12 -9.26 -3.89
N THR A 151 -7.11 -9.38 -3.02
CA THR A 151 -5.80 -9.94 -3.35
C THR A 151 -5.75 -11.40 -2.94
N HIS A 152 -5.17 -12.24 -3.80
CA HIS A 152 -4.87 -13.63 -3.47
C HIS A 152 -3.43 -13.72 -2.99
N ILE A 153 -3.20 -14.39 -1.87
CA ILE A 153 -1.85 -14.58 -1.32
C ILE A 153 -1.67 -16.07 -1.06
N THR A 154 -0.68 -16.67 -1.74
CA THR A 154 -0.33 -18.08 -1.61
C THR A 154 1.16 -18.22 -1.32
N LEU A 155 1.52 -18.65 -0.11
CA LEU A 155 2.92 -18.91 0.29
C LEU A 155 3.18 -20.42 0.43
N ASN A 156 4.12 -20.77 1.32
CA ASN A 156 4.43 -22.14 1.69
C ASN A 156 4.39 -22.33 3.22
N LYS A 157 3.35 -22.98 3.74
CA LYS A 157 3.22 -23.25 5.19
C LYS A 157 4.31 -24.16 5.76
N GLU A 158 5.05 -24.86 4.90
CA GLU A 158 6.18 -25.71 5.30
C GLU A 158 7.51 -24.93 5.39
N ASN A 159 7.52 -23.62 5.10
CA ASN A 159 8.67 -22.77 5.35
C ASN A 159 8.99 -22.76 6.88
N PRO A 160 10.23 -23.07 7.29
CA PRO A 160 10.61 -23.14 8.70
C PRO A 160 10.55 -21.80 9.45
N ASN A 161 10.54 -20.66 8.76
CA ASN A 161 10.62 -19.32 9.35
C ASN A 161 9.25 -18.69 9.68
N GLN A 162 8.17 -19.48 9.66
CA GLN A 162 6.78 -19.07 9.86
C GLN A 162 6.23 -18.14 8.76
N THR A 163 5.21 -18.60 8.04
CA THR A 163 4.57 -17.81 6.98
C THR A 163 3.34 -17.04 7.44
N ASN A 164 3.30 -15.74 7.13
CA ASN A 164 2.14 -14.89 7.35
C ASN A 164 1.61 -14.37 6.01
N GLY A 165 0.31 -14.45 5.76
CA GLY A 165 -0.27 -13.86 4.55
C GLY A 165 -0.05 -12.34 4.51
N ILE A 166 -0.54 -11.67 5.54
CA ILE A 166 -0.33 -10.23 5.76
C ILE A 166 0.20 -10.01 7.18
N ARG A 167 1.33 -9.32 7.29
CA ARG A 167 1.93 -8.93 8.57
C ARG A 167 1.96 -7.41 8.71
N VAL A 168 1.45 -6.90 9.82
CA VAL A 168 1.62 -5.52 10.26
C VAL A 168 2.50 -5.54 11.50
N PHE A 169 3.70 -5.01 11.39
CA PHE A 169 4.69 -5.04 12.48
C PHE A 169 5.59 -3.81 12.39
N ALA A 170 5.96 -3.23 13.52
CA ALA A 170 6.90 -2.13 13.53
C ALA A 170 8.34 -2.65 13.66
N ASN A 171 9.12 -2.60 12.58
CA ASN A 171 10.53 -2.97 12.59
C ASN A 171 11.35 -2.16 13.61
N VAL A 172 11.04 -0.87 13.75
CA VAL A 172 11.65 0.01 14.75
C VAL A 172 10.62 0.31 15.85
N SER A 173 11.01 0.27 17.13
CA SER A 173 10.10 0.65 18.23
C SER A 173 9.66 2.10 18.06
N GLN A 174 8.36 2.32 18.06
CA GLN A 174 7.78 3.65 17.86
C GLN A 174 8.03 4.56 19.07
N THR A 175 8.26 5.84 18.83
CA THR A 175 8.35 6.90 19.87
C THR A 175 7.22 7.92 19.76
N THR A 176 6.48 7.91 18.64
CA THR A 176 5.29 8.73 18.39
C THR A 176 4.16 7.89 17.77
N PHE A 177 2.93 8.42 17.80
CA PHE A 177 1.80 7.78 17.12
C PHE A 177 2.03 7.67 15.61
N ASP A 178 2.70 8.66 15.01
CA ASP A 178 3.00 8.67 13.59
C ASP A 178 3.95 7.53 13.19
N GLY A 179 4.78 7.03 14.12
CA GLY A 179 5.61 5.84 13.92
C GLY A 179 4.84 4.51 13.90
N THR A 180 3.55 4.51 14.23
CA THR A 180 2.73 3.29 14.28
C THR A 180 2.26 2.84 12.89
N ASN A 181 1.88 1.58 12.75
CA ASN A 181 1.32 1.05 11.52
C ASN A 181 -0.20 0.86 11.70
N SER A 182 -0.94 1.96 11.53
CA SER A 182 -2.31 2.10 11.99
C SER A 182 -3.28 2.42 10.86
N ASN A 183 -4.58 2.17 11.06
CA ASN A 183 -5.64 2.51 10.12
C ASN A 183 -5.51 1.87 8.72
N ASN A 184 -4.83 0.72 8.62
CA ASN A 184 -4.74 -0.03 7.37
C ASN A 184 -5.98 -0.94 7.19
N SER A 185 -6.41 -1.13 5.95
CA SER A 185 -7.61 -1.92 5.62
C SER A 185 -7.28 -3.14 4.78
N PHE A 186 -7.78 -4.29 5.17
CA PHE A 186 -7.59 -5.58 4.50
C PHE A 186 -8.94 -6.18 4.14
N LEU A 187 -9.33 -6.09 2.86
CA LEU A 187 -10.69 -6.35 2.42
C LEU A 187 -10.76 -7.45 1.36
N ASN A 188 -11.64 -8.45 1.53
CA ASN A 188 -11.90 -9.48 0.52
C ASN A 188 -10.63 -10.23 0.03
N ASN A 189 -9.60 -10.36 0.87
CA ASN A 189 -8.39 -11.07 0.49
C ASN A 189 -8.55 -12.58 0.68
N HIS A 190 -8.02 -13.36 -0.25
CA HIS A 190 -7.97 -14.82 -0.16
C HIS A 190 -6.54 -15.26 0.18
N ILE A 191 -6.34 -15.70 1.42
CA ILE A 191 -5.02 -16.11 1.93
C ILE A 191 -4.98 -17.62 2.09
N SER A 192 -3.99 -18.28 1.48
CA SER A 192 -3.88 -19.74 1.49
C SER A 192 -2.43 -20.23 1.59
N ASN A 193 -2.26 -21.47 2.05
CA ASN A 193 -0.95 -22.13 2.24
C ASN A 193 0.05 -21.31 3.09
N VAL A 194 -0.44 -20.66 4.14
CA VAL A 194 0.34 -19.93 5.15
C VAL A 194 0.17 -20.58 6.53
N LEU A 195 1.07 -20.28 7.48
CA LEU A 195 0.89 -20.66 8.89
C LEU A 195 -0.07 -19.73 9.62
N LEU A 196 -0.02 -18.42 9.35
CA LEU A 196 -0.91 -17.41 9.92
C LEU A 196 -1.51 -16.54 8.80
N GLY A 197 -2.82 -16.31 8.83
CA GLY A 197 -3.48 -15.48 7.80
C GLY A 197 -3.10 -14.00 7.93
N TYR A 198 -3.43 -13.43 9.08
CA TYR A 198 -3.16 -12.03 9.44
C TYR A 198 -2.45 -11.99 10.79
N VAL A 199 -1.41 -11.16 10.89
CA VAL A 199 -0.70 -10.88 12.13
C VAL A 199 -0.56 -9.36 12.26
N ILE A 200 -1.06 -8.80 13.35
CA ILE A 200 -1.11 -7.35 13.58
C ILE A 200 -0.59 -7.09 14.99
N ASP A 201 0.68 -6.73 15.07
CA ASP A 201 1.43 -6.64 16.32
C ASP A 201 2.13 -5.29 16.38
N SER A 202 2.47 -4.83 17.59
CA SER A 202 3.29 -3.63 17.80
C SER A 202 4.63 -4.01 18.41
N ASN A 203 5.66 -3.20 18.17
CA ASN A 203 6.99 -3.41 18.75
C ASN A 203 7.24 -2.49 19.95
N THR A 204 6.19 -2.26 20.74
CA THR A 204 6.23 -1.40 21.94
C THR A 204 5.26 -1.92 22.99
N GLY A 205 5.62 -1.72 24.26
CA GLY A 205 4.74 -1.97 25.41
C GLY A 205 3.89 -0.75 25.79
N GLN A 206 4.08 0.40 25.13
CA GLN A 206 3.32 1.61 25.39
C GLN A 206 1.97 1.54 24.67
N VAL A 207 0.88 1.48 25.43
CA VAL A 207 -0.48 1.28 24.90
C VAL A 207 -0.87 2.36 23.88
N ASP A 208 -0.48 3.62 24.11
CA ASP A 208 -0.80 4.74 23.22
C ASP A 208 -0.02 4.72 21.90
N LEU A 209 1.01 3.87 21.80
CA LEU A 209 1.85 3.68 20.62
C LEU A 209 1.64 2.30 19.98
N MET A 210 0.60 1.58 20.39
CA MET A 210 0.22 0.34 19.71
C MET A 210 -0.50 0.65 18.40
N ASN A 211 -0.24 -0.20 17.39
CA ASN A 211 -0.94 -0.22 16.12
C ASN A 211 -2.46 -0.32 16.37
N THR A 212 -3.22 0.63 15.84
CA THR A 212 -4.66 0.76 16.09
C THR A 212 -5.42 1.03 14.81
N GLY A 213 -6.74 0.84 14.82
CA GLY A 213 -7.61 1.14 13.68
C GLY A 213 -7.43 0.25 12.45
N ASN A 214 -6.56 -0.76 12.50
CA ASN A 214 -6.42 -1.73 11.43
C ASN A 214 -7.68 -2.59 11.32
N PHE A 215 -8.16 -2.81 10.10
CA PHE A 215 -9.43 -3.49 9.83
C PHE A 215 -9.25 -4.67 8.89
N VAL A 216 -9.75 -5.84 9.28
CA VAL A 216 -9.85 -7.03 8.43
C VAL A 216 -11.32 -7.35 8.21
N GLY A 217 -11.77 -7.45 6.96
CA GLY A 217 -13.17 -7.71 6.67
C GLY A 217 -13.49 -7.86 5.18
N THR A 218 -14.74 -7.56 4.84
CA THR A 218 -15.25 -7.55 3.46
C THR A 218 -15.76 -6.17 3.09
N GLU A 219 -15.83 -5.85 1.80
CA GLU A 219 -16.63 -4.69 1.35
C GLU A 219 -18.12 -4.99 1.62
N MET A 220 -18.93 -3.97 1.94
CA MET A 220 -20.30 -4.11 2.47
C MET A 220 -21.32 -4.82 1.55
N ASP A 221 -20.91 -5.32 0.38
CA ASP A 221 -21.77 -6.02 -0.60
C ASP A 221 -21.22 -7.41 -1.03
N GLY A 222 -20.23 -7.96 -0.33
CA GLY A 222 -19.66 -9.28 -0.67
C GLY A 222 -20.50 -10.46 -0.17
N GLU A 223 -21.36 -11.04 -1.02
CA GLU A 223 -21.93 -12.38 -0.80
C GLU A 223 -20.82 -13.45 -0.85
N HIS A 224 -20.91 -14.40 0.09
CA HIS A 224 -20.05 -15.58 0.23
C HIS A 224 -20.12 -16.55 -0.96
#